data_AF-A0A521X425-F1
#
_entry.id   AF-A0A521X425-F1
#
_cell.length_a   1.000
_cell.length_b   1.000
_cell.length_c   1.000
_cell.angle_alpha   90.00
_cell.angle_beta   90.00
_cell.angle_gamma   90.00
#
_symmetry.space_group_name_H-M   'P 1'
#
loop_
_entity.id
_entity.type
_entity.pdbx_description
1 polymer ?
#
loop_
_entity_poly.entity_id
_entity_poly.type
_entity_poly.pdbx_seq_one_letter_code
_entity_poly.pdbx_strand_id
1 'polypeptide(L)'
;MKTLSVVLLLIKATCLQADDSFAVQLPECTARIEHRATEPEVALVRSDCPLSLQSLNQLLKTGFHGLFPNNSLPIRTVYLGRLINYPQWSQDLAKSAAQSPDWSSKRGRPKKAGESDNHRVRILLNGPAYPQALKSTFTQYGLTACIAGVEKVLVFEARVIFPGLAKIPNGISAHARLPTDAQIWLHLQPERCS
;
A
#
# COMPACT_ATOMS: atom_id res chain seq x y z
N MET A 1 -54.94 31.85 -15.21
CA MET A 1 -53.57 32.09 -14.70
C MET A 1 -53.16 30.90 -13.85
N LYS A 2 -52.24 30.05 -14.34
CA LYS A 2 -51.67 28.92 -13.59
C LYS A 2 -50.16 29.07 -13.61
N THR A 3 -49.57 29.41 -12.49
CA THR A 3 -48.12 29.51 -12.29
C THR A 3 -47.60 28.16 -11.81
N LEU A 4 -46.83 27.48 -12.65
CA LEU A 4 -46.04 26.31 -12.26
C LEU A 4 -44.77 26.82 -11.56
N SER A 5 -44.63 26.53 -10.27
CA SER A 5 -43.38 26.71 -9.54
C SER A 5 -42.55 25.44 -9.68
N VAL A 6 -41.46 25.52 -10.45
CA VAL A 6 -40.43 24.47 -10.53
C VAL A 6 -39.52 24.62 -9.31
N VAL A 7 -39.57 23.65 -8.40
CA VAL A 7 -38.65 23.56 -7.26
C VAL A 7 -37.36 22.88 -7.75
N LEU A 8 -36.30 23.67 -7.87
CA LEU A 8 -34.97 23.18 -8.23
C LEU A 8 -34.31 22.58 -6.98
N LEU A 9 -34.32 21.25 -6.86
CA LEU A 9 -33.58 20.53 -5.84
C LEU A 9 -32.08 20.56 -6.19
N LEU A 10 -31.35 21.47 -5.54
CA LEU A 10 -29.89 21.49 -5.50
C LEU A 10 -29.40 20.29 -4.67
N ILE A 11 -29.12 19.18 -5.33
CA ILE A 11 -28.40 18.06 -4.74
C ILE A 11 -26.97 18.55 -4.50
N LYS A 12 -26.67 18.98 -3.26
CA LYS A 12 -25.29 19.20 -2.84
C LYS A 12 -24.58 17.86 -2.88
N ALA A 13 -23.69 17.68 -3.86
CA ALA A 13 -22.73 16.60 -3.83
C ALA A 13 -21.94 16.74 -2.52
N THR A 14 -22.21 15.85 -1.57
CA THR A 14 -21.35 15.68 -0.40
C THR A 14 -20.01 15.19 -0.92
N CYS A 15 -19.07 16.13 -1.11
CA CYS A 15 -17.68 15.78 -1.27
C CYS A 15 -17.30 14.89 -0.09
N LEU A 16 -16.84 13.68 -0.39
CA LEU A 16 -16.21 12.75 0.54
C LEU A 16 -14.92 13.38 1.09
N GLN A 17 -15.06 14.39 1.96
CA GLN A 17 -13.94 14.96 2.69
C GLN A 17 -13.54 14.03 3.84
N ALA A 18 -12.25 13.99 4.16
CA ALA A 18 -11.79 13.37 5.38
C ALA A 18 -12.32 14.20 6.57
N ASP A 19 -12.76 13.53 7.63
CA ASP A 19 -13.21 14.21 8.85
C ASP A 19 -11.99 14.69 9.64
N ASP A 20 -10.93 13.86 9.67
CA ASP A 20 -9.64 14.20 10.24
C ASP A 20 -8.50 13.91 9.25
N SER A 21 -7.49 14.78 9.23
CA SER A 21 -6.26 14.53 8.48
C SER A 21 -5.05 15.14 9.15
N PHE A 22 -3.90 14.48 9.01
CA PHE A 22 -2.63 15.00 9.50
C PHE A 22 -1.56 14.91 8.42
N ALA A 23 -0.99 16.07 8.08
CA ALA A 23 0.05 16.19 7.06
C ALA A 23 1.44 16.20 7.68
N VAL A 24 2.39 15.57 7.00
CA VAL A 24 3.80 15.50 7.37
C VAL A 24 4.62 15.99 6.19
N GLN A 25 5.51 16.95 6.43
CA GLN A 25 6.50 17.35 5.44
C GLN A 25 7.60 16.27 5.39
N LEU A 26 7.74 15.60 4.24
CA LEU A 26 8.77 14.61 3.97
C LEU A 26 9.79 15.20 2.98
N PRO A 27 10.97 14.57 2.81
CA PRO A 27 11.96 15.00 1.82
C PRO A 27 11.42 15.04 0.38
N GLU A 28 10.55 14.10 0.02
CA GLU A 28 10.02 13.96 -1.35
C GLU A 28 8.83 14.88 -1.62
N CYS A 29 7.90 14.98 -0.67
CA CYS A 29 6.73 15.86 -0.74
C CYS A 29 6.02 15.96 0.62
N THR A 30 4.97 16.77 0.69
CA THR A 30 4.01 16.68 1.78
C THR A 30 3.08 15.48 1.54
N ALA A 31 2.98 14.59 2.52
CA ALA A 31 2.03 13.47 2.51
C ALA A 31 1.15 13.54 3.75
N ARG A 32 0.00 12.86 3.73
CA ARG A 32 -0.95 12.90 4.85
C ARG A 32 -1.59 11.55 5.13
N ILE A 33 -2.06 11.40 6.36
CA ILE A 33 -2.98 10.33 6.74
C ILE A 33 -4.37 10.95 6.87
N GLU A 34 -5.36 10.32 6.25
CA GLU A 34 -6.77 10.67 6.36
C GLU A 34 -7.50 9.61 7.19
N HIS A 35 -8.41 10.07 8.05
CA HIS A 35 -9.33 9.23 8.82
C HIS A 35 -10.75 9.78 8.63
N ARG A 36 -11.72 8.87 8.54
CA ARG A 36 -13.12 9.20 8.23
C ARG A 36 -14.02 8.58 9.27
N ALA A 37 -14.99 9.34 9.76
CA ALA A 37 -16.02 8.89 10.68
C ALA A 37 -16.92 7.80 10.07
N THR A 38 -17.07 7.77 8.74
CA THR A 38 -17.82 6.71 8.04
C THR A 38 -17.10 5.37 8.00
N GLU A 39 -15.78 5.36 8.16
CA GLU A 39 -14.93 4.17 8.17
C GLU A 39 -13.97 4.26 9.37
N PRO A 40 -14.50 4.24 10.61
CA PRO A 40 -13.75 4.67 11.79
C PRO A 40 -12.56 3.76 12.13
N GLU A 41 -12.53 2.53 11.62
CA GLU A 41 -11.41 1.60 11.83
C GLU A 41 -10.35 1.65 10.70
N VAL A 42 -10.50 2.55 9.71
CA VAL A 42 -9.64 2.63 8.53
C VAL A 42 -8.93 3.98 8.45
N ALA A 43 -7.62 3.94 8.25
CA ALA A 43 -6.83 5.10 7.87
C ALA A 43 -6.31 4.98 6.42
N LEU A 44 -6.22 6.11 5.72
CA LEU A 44 -5.81 6.17 4.32
C LEU A 44 -4.53 7.00 4.20
N VAL A 45 -3.48 6.41 3.63
CA VAL A 45 -2.27 7.16 3.28
C VAL A 45 -2.49 7.87 1.95
N ARG A 46 -2.21 9.18 1.91
CA ARG A 46 -2.25 10.02 0.71
C ARG A 46 -0.89 10.66 0.47
N SER A 47 -0.42 10.54 -0.75
CA SER A 47 0.79 11.19 -1.24
C SER A 47 0.61 11.48 -2.73
N ASP A 48 1.02 12.67 -3.14
CA ASP A 48 1.05 13.08 -4.56
C ASP A 48 2.40 12.78 -5.22
N CYS A 49 3.33 12.19 -4.46
CA CYS A 49 4.62 11.74 -4.94
C CYS A 49 4.95 10.30 -4.49
N PRO A 50 5.85 9.60 -5.19
CA PRO A 50 6.43 8.37 -4.68
C PRO A 50 7.23 8.63 -3.39
N LEU A 51 7.10 7.75 -2.41
CA LEU A 51 7.78 7.84 -1.11
C LEU A 51 8.86 6.76 -0.98
N SER A 52 10.00 7.11 -0.40
CA SER A 52 10.93 6.11 0.12
C SER A 52 10.31 5.34 1.30
N LEU A 53 10.86 4.16 1.59
CA LEU A 53 10.44 3.38 2.76
C LEU A 53 10.67 4.12 4.09
N GLN A 54 11.71 4.94 4.15
CA GLN A 54 12.00 5.79 5.31
C GLN A 54 10.93 6.86 5.48
N SER A 55 10.57 7.56 4.39
CA SER A 55 9.53 8.59 4.41
C SER A 55 8.14 8.03 4.69
N LEU A 56 7.81 6.83 4.15
CA LEU A 56 6.58 6.13 4.55
C LEU A 56 6.58 5.82 6.06
N ASN A 57 7.67 5.29 6.61
CA ASN A 57 7.74 5.01 8.04
C ASN A 57 7.62 6.29 8.88
N GLN A 58 8.27 7.39 8.47
CA GLN A 58 8.14 8.69 9.13
C GLN A 58 6.70 9.21 9.06
N LEU A 59 6.04 9.13 7.90
CA LEU A 59 4.64 9.52 7.72
C LEU A 59 3.73 8.73 8.67
N LEU A 60 3.87 7.40 8.73
CA LEU A 60 3.06 6.57 9.61
C LEU A 60 3.29 6.91 11.08
N LYS A 61 4.55 7.06 11.51
CA LYS A 61 4.86 7.39 12.91
C LYS A 61 4.34 8.78 13.31
N THR A 62 4.70 9.81 12.55
CA THR A 62 4.35 11.20 12.88
C THR A 62 2.88 11.46 12.63
N GLY A 63 2.33 10.95 11.52
CA GLY A 63 0.92 11.13 11.16
C GLY A 63 -0.03 10.48 12.15
N PHE A 64 0.23 9.24 12.58
CA PHE A 64 -0.63 8.60 13.57
C PHE A 64 -0.49 9.19 14.97
N HIS A 65 0.70 9.63 15.37
CA HIS A 65 0.85 10.37 16.62
C HIS A 65 0.09 11.70 16.60
N GLY A 66 0.10 12.38 15.45
CA GLY A 66 -0.64 13.63 15.24
C GLY A 66 -2.16 13.45 15.23
N LEU A 67 -2.68 12.39 14.59
CA LEU A 67 -4.11 12.06 14.59
C LEU A 67 -4.59 11.51 15.94
N PHE A 68 -3.75 10.74 16.63
CA PHE A 68 -4.13 9.99 17.83
C PHE A 68 -3.10 10.20 18.96
N PRO A 69 -3.10 11.38 19.61
CA PRO A 69 -2.04 11.78 20.56
C PRO A 69 -2.04 10.96 21.87
N ASN A 70 -3.13 10.28 22.19
CA ASN A 70 -3.28 9.51 23.43
C ASN A 70 -2.59 8.13 23.40
N ASN A 71 -1.68 7.89 22.45
CA ASN A 71 -0.99 6.60 22.26
C ASN A 71 -1.92 5.38 22.12
N SER A 72 -3.13 5.59 21.61
CA SER A 72 -4.09 4.56 21.25
C SER A 72 -4.46 4.72 19.78
N LEU A 73 -4.48 3.62 19.02
CA LEU A 73 -4.93 3.62 17.63
C LEU A 73 -6.34 3.05 17.56
N PRO A 74 -7.37 3.87 17.31
CA PRO A 74 -8.75 3.39 17.13
C PRO A 74 -8.98 2.75 15.75
N ILE A 75 -7.90 2.41 15.04
CA ILE A 75 -7.92 1.85 13.70
C ILE A 75 -7.36 0.44 13.69
N ARG A 76 -7.89 -0.38 12.77
CA ARG A 76 -7.43 -1.75 12.53
C ARG A 76 -6.83 -1.93 11.15
N THR A 77 -7.06 -0.99 10.24
CA THR A 77 -6.67 -1.12 8.85
C THR A 77 -6.03 0.16 8.32
N VAL A 78 -4.95 0.01 7.55
CA VAL A 78 -4.30 1.12 6.86
C VAL A 78 -4.25 0.83 5.37
N TYR A 79 -4.89 1.66 4.56
CA TYR A 79 -4.75 1.62 3.12
C TYR A 79 -3.52 2.41 2.69
N LEU A 80 -2.53 1.74 2.10
CA LEU A 80 -1.30 2.40 1.64
C LEU A 80 -1.37 2.92 0.21
N GLY A 81 -2.46 2.65 -0.52
CA GLY A 81 -2.51 2.95 -1.95
C GLY A 81 -1.78 1.90 -2.79
N ARG A 82 -1.14 2.34 -3.86
CA ARG A 82 -0.45 1.49 -4.85
C ARG A 82 1.01 1.28 -4.46
N LEU A 83 1.50 0.05 -4.55
CA LEU A 83 2.88 -0.31 -4.21
C LEU A 83 3.91 0.40 -5.11
N ILE A 84 3.57 0.75 -6.35
CA ILE A 84 4.45 1.52 -7.24
C ILE A 84 4.78 2.93 -6.70
N ASN A 85 3.97 3.45 -5.78
CA ASN A 85 4.26 4.70 -5.06
C ASN A 85 5.36 4.51 -4.01
N TYR A 86 5.86 3.29 -3.81
CA TYR A 86 6.98 2.96 -2.93
C TYR A 86 8.05 2.22 -3.75
N PRO A 87 8.88 2.93 -4.54
CA PRO A 87 9.67 2.32 -5.61
C PRO A 87 10.61 1.20 -5.15
N GLN A 88 11.25 1.37 -3.99
CA GLN A 88 12.10 0.34 -3.41
C GLN A 88 11.30 -0.94 -3.07
N TRP A 89 10.13 -0.78 -2.46
CA TRP A 89 9.28 -1.92 -2.10
C TRP A 89 8.73 -2.65 -3.33
N SER A 90 8.34 -1.90 -4.36
CA SER A 90 7.95 -2.44 -5.67
C SER A 90 9.05 -3.30 -6.30
N GLN A 91 10.31 -2.84 -6.25
CA GLN A 91 11.45 -3.61 -6.74
C GLN A 91 11.74 -4.84 -5.87
N ASP A 92 11.59 -4.73 -4.55
CA ASP A 92 11.83 -5.84 -3.63
C ASP A 92 10.76 -6.94 -3.77
N LEU A 93 9.51 -6.58 -4.10
CA LEU A 93 8.49 -7.54 -4.53
C LEU A 93 8.92 -8.28 -5.80
N ALA A 94 9.38 -7.56 -6.83
CA ALA A 94 9.80 -8.15 -8.09
C ALA A 94 10.98 -9.13 -7.89
N LYS A 95 11.99 -8.73 -7.09
CA LYS A 95 13.14 -9.59 -6.72
C LYS A 95 12.67 -10.84 -5.97
N SER A 96 11.80 -10.67 -4.98
CA SER A 96 11.27 -11.78 -4.17
C SER A 96 10.48 -12.78 -5.02
N ALA A 97 9.67 -12.28 -5.96
CA ALA A 97 8.94 -13.12 -6.89
C ALA A 97 9.87 -13.88 -7.84
N ALA A 98 10.93 -13.23 -8.34
CA ALA A 98 11.89 -13.88 -9.23
C ALA A 98 12.64 -15.04 -8.55
N GLN A 99 12.87 -14.92 -7.24
CA GLN A 99 13.50 -15.95 -6.41
C GLN A 99 12.51 -16.99 -5.88
N SER A 100 11.20 -16.74 -5.99
CA SER A 100 10.18 -17.61 -5.43
C SER A 100 10.03 -18.89 -6.25
N PRO A 101 10.15 -20.08 -5.62
CA PRO A 101 9.89 -21.34 -6.31
C PRO A 101 8.42 -21.45 -6.73
N ASP A 102 7.51 -20.69 -6.14
CA ASP A 102 6.07 -20.74 -6.39
C ASP A 102 5.59 -19.70 -7.42
N TRP A 103 6.46 -18.80 -7.88
CA TRP A 103 6.14 -17.86 -8.95
C TRP A 103 6.71 -18.34 -10.28
N SER A 104 5.91 -18.25 -11.35
CA SER A 104 6.36 -18.57 -12.69
C SER A 104 6.80 -17.31 -13.42
N SER A 105 8.09 -16.97 -13.39
CA SER A 105 8.65 -15.81 -14.11
C SER A 105 8.42 -15.86 -15.62
N LYS A 106 8.24 -17.06 -16.22
CA LYS A 106 7.87 -17.19 -17.63
C LYS A 106 6.41 -16.77 -17.89
N ARG A 107 5.49 -17.11 -16.98
CA ARG A 107 4.05 -16.89 -17.17
C ARG A 107 3.55 -15.61 -16.51
N GLY A 108 4.28 -15.07 -15.54
CA GLY A 108 3.87 -13.91 -14.76
C GLY A 108 2.71 -14.20 -13.82
N ARG A 109 2.69 -15.38 -13.19
CA ARG A 109 1.61 -15.84 -12.29
C ARG A 109 2.09 -16.97 -11.38
N PRO A 110 1.35 -17.35 -10.33
CA PRO A 110 1.66 -18.50 -9.48
C PRO A 110 1.85 -19.80 -10.27
N LYS A 111 2.69 -20.70 -9.73
CA LYS A 111 2.87 -22.05 -10.29
C LYS A 111 1.72 -22.98 -9.91
N LYS A 112 1.26 -22.89 -8.66
CA LYS A 112 0.17 -23.71 -8.13
C LYS A 112 -1.13 -23.41 -8.88
N ALA A 113 -1.78 -24.45 -9.39
CA ALA A 113 -3.08 -24.32 -10.04
C ALA A 113 -4.13 -23.86 -9.02
N GLY A 114 -5.03 -22.95 -9.45
CA GLY A 114 -6.10 -22.40 -8.60
C GLY A 114 -5.65 -21.29 -7.63
N GLU A 115 -4.35 -21.00 -7.53
CA GLU A 115 -3.86 -19.88 -6.72
C GLU A 115 -3.95 -18.56 -7.49
N SER A 116 -4.51 -17.52 -6.85
CA SER A 116 -4.63 -16.18 -7.44
C SER A 116 -3.35 -15.35 -7.27
N ASP A 117 -3.15 -14.39 -8.17
CA ASP A 117 -2.03 -13.44 -8.09
C ASP A 117 -2.08 -12.64 -6.77
N ASN A 118 -3.27 -12.18 -6.37
CA ASN A 118 -3.48 -11.46 -5.11
C ASN A 118 -2.99 -12.29 -3.91
N HIS A 119 -3.35 -13.58 -3.84
CA HIS A 119 -2.95 -14.45 -2.75
C HIS A 119 -1.42 -14.65 -2.72
N ARG A 120 -0.81 -14.98 -3.86
CA ARG A 120 0.64 -15.21 -3.92
C ARG A 120 1.44 -13.95 -3.63
N VAL A 121 1.02 -12.80 -4.16
CA VAL A 121 1.68 -11.52 -3.89
C VAL A 121 1.53 -11.13 -2.42
N ARG A 122 0.39 -11.40 -1.77
CA ARG A 122 0.24 -11.22 -0.31
C ARG A 122 1.27 -12.03 0.48
N ILE A 123 1.49 -13.30 0.13
CA ILE A 123 2.50 -14.14 0.78
C ILE A 123 3.90 -13.54 0.62
N LEU A 124 4.26 -13.10 -0.59
CA LEU A 124 5.56 -12.47 -0.83
C LEU A 124 5.74 -11.18 -0.03
N LEU A 125 4.70 -10.36 0.04
CA LEU A 125 4.71 -9.08 0.75
C LEU A 125 4.69 -9.22 2.28
N ASN A 126 4.12 -10.30 2.83
CA ASN A 126 4.24 -10.64 4.26
C ASN A 126 5.55 -11.35 4.61
N GLY A 127 6.26 -11.89 3.62
CA GLY A 127 7.50 -12.61 3.80
C GLY A 127 8.73 -11.81 3.34
N PRO A 128 9.48 -12.29 2.34
CA PRO A 128 10.77 -11.73 1.95
C PRO A 128 10.72 -10.29 1.46
N ALA A 129 9.58 -9.83 0.93
CA ALA A 129 9.42 -8.45 0.48
C ALA A 129 8.91 -7.48 1.57
N TYR A 130 8.67 -7.94 2.81
CA TYR A 130 8.15 -7.05 3.86
C TYR A 130 9.21 -6.02 4.29
N PRO A 131 8.94 -4.70 4.24
CA PRO A 131 9.92 -3.68 4.56
C PRO A 131 10.36 -3.75 6.03
N GLN A 132 11.67 -3.85 6.27
CA GLN A 132 12.19 -3.88 7.63
C GLN A 132 11.81 -2.61 8.43
N ALA A 133 11.79 -1.45 7.77
CA ALA A 133 11.39 -0.18 8.38
C ALA A 133 9.95 -0.20 8.92
N LEU A 134 9.05 -1.02 8.34
CA LEU A 134 7.65 -1.11 8.77
C LEU A 134 7.43 -2.05 9.97
N LYS A 135 8.40 -2.92 10.30
CA LYS A 135 8.23 -3.91 11.38
C LYS A 135 8.12 -3.27 12.76
N SER A 136 8.76 -2.12 12.96
CA SER A 136 8.77 -1.40 14.23
C SER A 136 7.89 -0.15 14.26
N THR A 137 7.18 0.16 13.17
CA THR A 137 6.37 1.39 13.07
C THR A 137 5.28 1.48 14.13
N PHE A 138 4.64 0.35 14.43
CA PHE A 138 3.45 0.29 15.28
C PHE A 138 3.71 -0.25 16.70
N THR A 139 4.97 -0.55 17.04
CA THR A 139 5.30 -1.18 18.33
C THR A 139 5.02 -0.29 19.53
N GLN A 140 5.09 1.04 19.36
CA GLN A 140 4.71 2.00 20.41
C GLN A 140 3.24 1.89 20.84
N TYR A 141 2.39 1.32 19.98
CA TYR A 141 0.98 1.07 20.24
C TYR A 141 0.71 -0.38 20.66
N GLY A 142 1.76 -1.20 20.85
CA GLY A 142 1.63 -2.64 21.11
C GLY A 142 1.11 -3.44 19.91
N LEU A 143 1.24 -2.91 18.69
CA LEU A 143 0.72 -3.52 17.47
C LEU A 143 1.84 -3.85 16.48
N THR A 144 1.54 -4.78 15.58
CA THR A 144 2.29 -5.04 14.36
C THR A 144 1.40 -4.77 13.15
N ALA A 145 2.02 -4.54 11.99
CA ALA A 145 1.32 -4.38 10.73
C ALA A 145 1.55 -5.59 9.84
N CYS A 146 0.47 -6.09 9.25
CA CYS A 146 0.49 -7.24 8.34
C CYS A 146 -0.24 -6.92 7.05
N ILE A 147 0.23 -7.43 5.92
CA ILE A 147 -0.46 -7.30 4.64
C ILE A 147 -1.71 -8.18 4.69
N ALA A 148 -2.87 -7.57 4.85
CA ALA A 148 -4.15 -8.28 4.93
C ALA A 148 -4.79 -8.45 3.55
N GLY A 149 -4.70 -7.39 2.74
CA GLY A 149 -5.31 -7.31 1.41
C GLY A 149 -4.31 -6.88 0.35
N VAL A 150 -4.37 -7.58 -0.78
CA VAL A 150 -3.66 -7.26 -2.02
C VAL A 150 -4.67 -7.34 -3.14
N GLU A 151 -4.78 -6.27 -3.93
CA GLU A 151 -5.70 -6.22 -5.05
C GLU A 151 -5.04 -5.63 -6.30
N LYS A 152 -5.60 -5.93 -7.47
CA LYS A 152 -5.19 -5.33 -8.76
C LYS A 152 -3.70 -5.46 -9.03
N VAL A 153 -3.16 -6.66 -8.81
CA VAL A 153 -1.75 -6.97 -9.07
C VAL A 153 -1.42 -6.65 -10.53
N LEU A 154 -0.35 -5.89 -10.75
CA LEU A 154 0.24 -5.67 -12.05
C LEU A 154 1.58 -6.38 -12.18
N VAL A 155 1.78 -6.95 -13.35
CA VAL A 155 2.95 -7.76 -13.71
C VAL A 155 3.61 -7.16 -14.94
N PHE A 156 4.91 -6.90 -14.85
CA PHE A 156 5.70 -6.35 -15.95
C PHE A 156 6.92 -7.22 -16.21
N GLU A 157 7.55 -7.04 -17.37
CA GLU A 157 8.83 -7.68 -17.67
C GLU A 157 9.96 -6.99 -16.90
N ALA A 158 10.98 -7.76 -16.48
CA ALA A 158 12.12 -7.27 -15.71
C ALA A 158 12.82 -6.06 -16.35
N ARG A 159 12.93 -6.02 -17.69
CA ARG A 159 13.51 -4.89 -18.42
C ARG A 159 12.72 -3.56 -18.28
N VAL A 160 11.43 -3.63 -17.95
CA VAL A 160 10.58 -2.45 -17.68
C VAL A 160 10.75 -2.01 -16.23
N ILE A 161 10.90 -2.97 -15.32
CA ILE A 161 11.01 -2.75 -13.86
C ILE A 161 12.38 -2.17 -13.49
N PHE A 162 13.45 -2.71 -14.10
CA PHE A 162 14.83 -2.32 -13.87
C PHE A 162 15.36 -1.64 -15.14
N PRO A 163 15.22 -0.30 -15.26
CA PRO A 163 15.56 0.40 -16.49
C PRO A 163 17.08 0.34 -16.75
N GLY A 164 17.45 -0.46 -17.76
CA GLY A 164 18.83 -0.75 -18.16
C GLY A 164 19.22 -2.19 -17.80
N LEU A 165 19.75 -2.94 -18.79
CA LEU A 165 20.09 -4.36 -18.61
C LEU A 165 21.05 -4.60 -17.43
N ALA A 166 22.01 -3.70 -17.20
CA ALA A 166 22.96 -3.76 -16.09
C ALA A 166 22.31 -3.58 -14.70
N LYS A 167 21.06 -3.10 -14.62
CA LYS A 167 20.31 -2.95 -13.37
C LYS A 167 19.43 -4.15 -13.06
N ILE A 168 19.26 -5.08 -13.99
CA ILE A 168 18.51 -6.32 -13.74
C ILE A 168 19.36 -7.19 -12.81
N PRO A 169 18.82 -7.63 -11.66
CA PRO A 169 19.57 -8.49 -10.74
C PRO A 169 20.05 -9.78 -11.41
N ASN A 170 21.24 -10.23 -11.04
CA ASN A 170 21.83 -11.48 -11.55
C ASN A 170 20.86 -12.66 -11.39
N GLY A 171 20.77 -13.48 -12.44
CA GLY A 171 19.87 -14.64 -12.48
C GLY A 171 18.42 -14.33 -12.87
N ILE A 172 18.07 -13.05 -13.09
CA ILE A 172 16.75 -12.66 -13.60
C ILE A 172 16.85 -12.38 -15.11
N SER A 173 16.07 -13.12 -15.91
CA SER A 173 15.95 -12.83 -17.35
C SER A 173 15.27 -11.48 -17.57
N ALA A 174 15.72 -10.72 -18.58
CA ALA A 174 15.09 -9.46 -18.99
C ALA A 174 13.60 -9.60 -19.38
N HIS A 175 13.19 -10.80 -19.80
CA HIS A 175 11.81 -11.13 -20.16
C HIS A 175 11.04 -11.81 -19.02
N ALA A 176 11.63 -11.93 -17.83
CA ALA A 176 10.93 -12.45 -16.65
C ALA A 176 9.75 -11.53 -16.32
N ARG A 177 8.55 -12.08 -16.25
CA ARG A 177 7.31 -11.40 -15.86
C ARG A 177 7.16 -11.46 -14.35
N LEU A 178 7.29 -10.32 -13.69
CA LEU A 178 7.35 -10.18 -12.23
C LEU A 178 6.28 -9.21 -11.74
N PRO A 179 5.63 -9.49 -10.59
CA PRO A 179 4.69 -8.58 -9.98
C PRO A 179 5.45 -7.38 -9.41
N THR A 180 4.94 -6.18 -9.64
CA THR A 180 5.59 -4.95 -9.15
C THR A 180 4.65 -4.01 -8.43
N ASP A 181 3.36 -4.13 -8.69
CA ASP A 181 2.38 -3.20 -8.16
C ASP A 181 1.13 -3.93 -7.73
N ALA A 182 0.50 -3.40 -6.68
CA ALA A 182 -0.77 -3.84 -6.15
C ALA A 182 -1.33 -2.74 -5.23
N GLN A 183 -2.63 -2.76 -5.00
CA GLN A 183 -3.25 -2.00 -3.92
C GLN A 183 -3.01 -2.74 -2.59
N ILE A 184 -2.48 -2.04 -1.59
CA ILE A 184 -2.02 -2.63 -0.33
C ILE A 184 -2.86 -2.18 0.86
N TRP A 185 -3.32 -3.16 1.63
CA TRP A 185 -4.02 -2.98 2.88
C TRP A 185 -3.24 -3.63 4.02
N LEU A 186 -2.87 -2.83 5.03
CA LEU A 186 -2.34 -3.34 6.29
C LEU A 186 -3.48 -3.65 7.25
N HIS A 187 -3.35 -4.72 8.02
CA HIS A 187 -4.09 -4.94 9.25
C HIS A 187 -3.17 -4.74 10.44
N LEU A 188 -3.66 -4.03 11.45
CA LEU A 188 -2.96 -3.75 12.69
C LEU A 188 -3.46 -4.71 13.76
N GLN A 189 -2.56 -5.48 14.35
CA GLN A 189 -2.91 -6.52 15.33
C GLN A 189 -1.79 -6.70 16.36
N PRO A 190 -2.09 -7.19 17.57
CA PRO A 190 -1.07 -7.41 18.61
C PRO A 190 -0.05 -8.50 18.24
N GLU A 191 -0.49 -9.50 17.48
CA GLU A 191 0.31 -10.68 17.14
C GLU A 191 1.10 -10.51 15.84
N ARG A 192 2.14 -11.32 15.65
CA ARG A 192 2.94 -11.31 14.41
C ARG A 192 2.10 -11.78 13.22
N CYS A 193 2.48 -11.32 12.03
CA CYS A 193 1.89 -11.78 10.78
C CYS A 193 2.10 -13.29 10.60
N SER A 194 1.02 -13.99 10.26
CA SER A 194 1.01 -15.42 9.94
C SER A 194 1.41 -15.69 8.49
#